data_AF-I4FKW3-F1
#
_entry.id   AF-I4FKW3-F1
#
_cell.length_a   1.000
_cell.length_b   1.000
_cell.length_c   1.000
_cell.angle_alpha   90.00
_cell.angle_beta   90.00
_cell.angle_gamma   90.00
#
_symmetry.space_group_name_H-M   'P 1'
#
loop_
_entity.id
_entity.type
_entity.pdbx_description
1 polymer ?
#
loop_
_entity_poly.entity_id
_entity_poly.type
_entity_poly.pdbx_seq_one_letter_code
_entity_poly.pdbx_strand_id
1 'polypeptide(L)' 'MHQANPNHSGIFAVYRNANLLKNMGFKAIVKAIANLETANVPLANQFISLNHWNY' A
#
# COMPACT_ATOMS: atom_id res chain seq x y z
N MET A 1 10.72 10.74 -3.56
CA MET A 1 10.85 9.44 -4.25
C MET A 1 9.90 9.36 -5.45
N HIS A 2 8.57 9.32 -5.25
CA HIS A 2 7.61 9.32 -6.38
C HIS A 2 7.74 10.55 -7.31
N GLN A 3 7.94 11.76 -6.76
CA GLN A 3 8.20 12.97 -7.56
C GLN A 3 9.57 13.00 -8.27
N ALA A 4 10.53 12.19 -7.80
CA ALA A 4 11.90 12.17 -8.35
C ALA A 4 12.06 11.15 -9.47
N ASN A 5 11.26 10.07 -9.44
CA ASN A 5 11.12 9.14 -10.55
C ASN A 5 9.65 8.74 -10.68
N PRO A 6 8.86 9.46 -11.50
CA PRO A 6 7.45 9.18 -11.69
C PRO A 6 7.21 7.86 -12.47
N ASN A 7 8.25 7.31 -13.12
CA ASN A 7 8.18 6.04 -13.84
C ASN A 7 8.76 4.92 -12.99
N HIS A 8 7.88 4.21 -12.27
CA HIS A 8 8.24 3.09 -11.41
C HIS A 8 7.14 2.02 -11.39
N SER A 9 7.49 0.78 -11.03
CA SER A 9 6.55 -0.34 -11.01
C SER A 9 5.38 -0.19 -10.02
N GLY A 10 5.44 0.81 -9.13
CA GLY A 10 4.47 1.04 -8.06
C GLY A 10 5.12 0.84 -6.70
N ILE A 11 4.66 1.58 -5.69
CA ILE A 11 5.21 1.52 -4.34
C ILE A 11 4.06 1.27 -3.36
N PHE A 12 4.15 0.18 -2.63
CA PHE A 12 3.28 -0.11 -1.49
C PHE A 12 3.96 0.29 -0.19
N ALA A 13 3.25 1.04 0.64
CA ALA A 13 3.73 1.46 1.96
C ALA A 13 2.78 1.00 3.05
N VAL A 14 3.34 0.53 4.17
CA VAL A 14 2.61 0.28 5.42
C VAL A 14 3.05 1.34 6.42
N TYR A 15 2.14 2.22 6.80
CA TYR A 15 2.42 3.28 7.76
C TYR A 15 2.42 2.71 9.18
N ARG A 16 3.59 2.55 9.80
CA ARG A 16 3.67 2.16 11.22
C ARG A 16 3.58 3.40 12.09
N ASN A 17 2.43 3.59 12.74
CA ASN A 17 2.26 4.59 13.78
C ASN A 17 2.51 3.96 15.16
N ALA A 18 2.71 4.78 16.20
CA ALA A 18 2.78 4.33 17.59
C ALA A 18 1.50 3.57 18.04
N ASN A 19 0.38 3.77 17.34
CA ASN A 19 -0.84 2.99 17.54
C ASN A 19 -0.75 1.62 16.84
N LEU A 20 -0.60 0.57 17.64
CA LEU A 20 -0.55 -0.83 17.18
C LEU A 20 -1.80 -1.28 16.42
N LEU A 21 -2.95 -0.66 16.63
CA LEU A 21 -4.19 -0.95 15.88
C LEU A 21 -4.11 -0.49 14.42
N LYS A 22 -3.20 0.44 14.10
CA LYS A 22 -2.94 0.89 12.72
C LYS A 22 -1.84 0.07 12.04
N ASN A 23 -1.18 -0.84 12.76
CA ASN A 23 -0.17 -1.70 12.18
C ASN A 23 -0.82 -2.86 11.42
N MET A 24 -0.37 -3.05 10.19
CA MET A 24 -0.81 -4.16 9.36
C MET A 24 0.13 -5.35 9.54
N GLY A 25 -0.40 -6.47 10.04
CA GLY A 25 0.32 -7.74 10.09
C GLY A 25 0.52 -8.34 8.70
N PHE A 26 1.48 -9.25 8.55
CA PHE A 26 1.85 -9.85 7.24
C PHE A 26 0.64 -10.43 6.47
N LYS A 27 -0.24 -11.17 7.16
CA LYS A 27 -1.46 -11.73 6.56
C LYS A 27 -2.39 -10.65 5.97
N ALA A 28 -2.50 -9.51 6.63
CA ALA A 28 -3.34 -8.40 6.16
C ALA A 28 -2.69 -7.68 4.95
N ILE A 29 -1.35 -7.61 4.90
CA ILE A 29 -0.61 -7.09 3.73
C ILE A 29 -0.90 -7.96 2.51
N VAL A 30 -0.75 -9.28 2.63
CA VAL A 30 -1.03 -10.23 1.54
C VAL A 30 -2.47 -10.08 1.05
N LYS A 31 -3.44 -9.99 1.97
CA LYS A 31 -4.85 -9.78 1.61
C LYS A 31 -5.08 -8.46 0.88
N ALA A 32 -4.44 -7.37 1.32
CA ALA A 32 -4.58 -6.06 0.68
C ALA A 32 -4.03 -6.07 -0.75
N ILE A 33 -2.89 -6.73 -0.98
CA ILE A 33 -2.32 -6.89 -2.33
C ILE A 33 -3.27 -7.71 -3.22
N ALA A 34 -3.76 -8.85 -2.75
CA ALA A 34 -4.69 -9.69 -3.51
C ALA A 34 -5.99 -8.95 -3.90
N ASN A 35 -6.49 -8.08 -3.00
CA ASN A 35 -7.65 -7.23 -3.30
C ASN A 35 -7.34 -6.20 -4.41
N LEU A 36 -6.15 -5.60 -4.40
CA LEU A 36 -5.72 -4.64 -5.43
C LEU A 36 -5.54 -5.30 -6.80
N GLU A 37 -4.99 -6.52 -6.83
CA GLU A 37 -4.87 -7.33 -8.05
C GLU A 37 -6.26 -7.68 -8.61
N THR A 38 -7.19 -8.11 -7.74
CA THR A 38 -8.58 -8.44 -8.14
C THR A 38 -9.33 -7.23 -8.67
N ALA A 39 -9.08 -6.05 -8.11
CA ALA A 39 -9.68 -4.80 -8.56
C ALA A 39 -9.07 -4.26 -9.87
N ASN A 40 -8.07 -4.96 -10.43
CA ASN A 40 -7.34 -4.59 -11.64
C ASN A 40 -6.83 -3.14 -11.63
N VAL A 41 -6.39 -2.68 -10.46
CA VAL A 41 -5.91 -1.32 -10.26
C VAL A 41 -4.58 -1.16 -11.02
N PRO A 42 -4.41 -0.14 -11.86
CA PRO A 42 -3.13 0.12 -12.52
C PRO A 42 -2.08 0.51 -11.47
N LEU A 43 -1.16 -0.40 -11.17
CA LEU A 43 -0.16 -0.22 -10.10
C LEU A 43 1.05 0.61 -10.53
N ALA A 44 1.34 0.63 -11.82
CA ALA A 44 2.45 1.41 -12.36
C ALA A 44 2.31 2.88 -11.96
N ASN A 45 3.41 3.47 -11.53
CA ASN A 45 3.51 4.87 -11.13
C ASN A 45 2.60 5.25 -9.95
N GLN A 46 2.07 4.30 -9.17
CA GLN A 46 1.25 4.59 -7.98
C GLN A 46 2.05 4.50 -6.69
N PHE A 47 1.67 5.33 -5.71
CA PHE A 47 2.09 5.19 -4.32
C PHE A 47 0.85 4.91 -3.46
N ILE A 48 0.71 3.69 -2.96
CA ILE A 48 -0.49 3.25 -2.22
C ILE A 48 -0.09 2.89 -0.79
N SER A 49 -0.71 3.57 0.17
CA SER A 49 -0.58 3.21 1.59
C SER A 49 -1.67 2.19 1.96
N LEU A 50 -1.24 0.96 2.26
CA LEU A 50 -2.13 -0.19 2.46
C LEU A 50 -3.02 -0.05 3.70
N ASN A 51 -2.60 0.74 4.69
CA ASN A 51 -3.29 0.93 5.96
C ASN A 51 -3.78 2.37 6.17
N HIS A 52 -3.84 3.18 5.11
CA HIS A 52 -4.31 4.57 5.17
C HIS A 52 -5.78 4.69 5.62
N TRP A 53 -6.60 3.65 5.41
CA TRP A 53 -8.05 3.68 5.58
C TRP A 53 -8.56 3.21 6.97
N ASN A 54 -7.68 2.93 7.93
CA ASN A 54 -8.09 2.64 9.32
C ASN A 54 -8.22 3.95 10.12
N TYR A 55 -9.22 4.77 9.78
CA TYR A 55 -9.61 5.97 10.52
C TYR A 55 -10.99 5.80 11.16
#